data_AF-A0A0A2W5E3-F1
#
_entry.id   AF-A0A0A2W5E3-F1
#
_cell.length_a   1.000
_cell.length_b   1.000
_cell.length_c   1.000
_cell.angle_alpha   90.00
_cell.angle_beta   90.00
_cell.angle_gamma   90.00
#
_symmetry.space_group_name_H-M   'P 1'
#
loop_
_entity.id
_entity.type
_entity.pdbx_description
1 polymer ?
#
loop_
_entity_poly.entity_id
_entity_poly.type
_entity_poly.pdbx_seq_one_letter_code
_entity_poly.pdbx_strand_id
1 'polypeptide(L)'
;MNPQIVSTAYGDIINGSTAYADTLVYHVLAGGANDGTGGNGSDVWKNFSLAQGDQINIHDLLVGWNGQTSTLGNYLSVATVGNNTVISIDRDGTAGAFHSTTLVTLENVHTTLDELIQNNHIVA
;
A
#
# COMPACT_ATOMS: atom_id res chain seq x y z
N MET A 1 6.99 10.75 -17.41
CA MET A 1 6.87 11.12 -15.99
C MET A 1 6.03 10.02 -15.37
N ASN A 2 6.44 9.48 -14.21
CA ASN A 2 5.61 8.53 -13.47
C ASN A 2 4.71 9.36 -12.56
N PRO A 3 3.38 9.44 -12.82
CA PRO A 3 2.53 10.30 -12.03
C PRO A 3 2.47 9.81 -10.58
N GLN A 4 2.30 10.76 -9.66
CA GLN A 4 2.20 10.48 -8.24
C GLN A 4 0.86 10.97 -7.72
N ILE A 5 0.25 10.15 -6.88
CA ILE A 5 -1.01 10.43 -6.21
C ILE A 5 -0.72 10.27 -4.72
N VAL A 6 -1.10 11.27 -3.92
CA VAL A 6 -0.89 11.25 -2.47
C VAL A 6 -2.21 10.92 -1.80
N SER A 7 -2.23 9.90 -0.95
CA SER A 7 -3.42 9.51 -0.18
C SER A 7 -3.80 10.60 0.84
N THR A 8 -5.05 10.54 1.29
CA THR A 8 -5.63 11.49 2.23
C THR A 8 -6.22 10.78 3.45
N ALA A 9 -6.80 11.54 4.38
CA ALA A 9 -7.48 10.98 5.54
C ALA A 9 -8.81 10.27 5.20
N TYR A 10 -9.25 10.34 3.93
CA TYR A 10 -10.49 9.73 3.46
C TYR A 10 -10.19 8.57 2.54
N GLY A 11 -11.11 7.59 2.49
CA GLY A 11 -11.00 6.50 1.53
C GLY A 11 -11.29 7.02 0.13
N ASP A 12 -10.24 7.09 -0.69
CA ASP A 12 -10.29 7.67 -2.02
C ASP A 12 -10.50 6.60 -3.10
N ILE A 13 -11.09 6.99 -4.23
CA ILE A 13 -11.14 6.17 -5.45
C ILE A 13 -10.05 6.65 -6.40
N ILE A 14 -9.04 5.82 -6.60
CA ILE A 14 -7.88 6.11 -7.42
C ILE A 14 -8.08 5.55 -8.83
N ASN A 15 -7.90 6.43 -9.82
CA ASN A 15 -7.77 6.07 -11.22
C ASN A 15 -6.45 6.64 -11.73
N GLY A 16 -5.44 5.77 -11.86
CA GLY A 16 -4.14 6.11 -12.43
C GLY A 16 -4.22 6.41 -13.93
N SER A 17 -3.09 6.80 -14.50
CA SER A 17 -2.93 6.96 -15.93
C SER A 17 -3.04 5.63 -16.68
N THR A 18 -3.39 5.69 -17.97
CA THR A 18 -3.39 4.50 -18.85
C THR A 18 -2.09 4.36 -19.66
N ALA A 19 -1.14 5.28 -19.48
CA ALA A 19 0.05 5.39 -20.33
C ALA A 19 1.38 5.31 -19.57
N TYR A 20 1.37 5.53 -18.25
CA TYR A 20 2.56 5.55 -17.42
C TYR A 20 2.36 4.69 -16.19
N ALA A 21 3.46 4.27 -15.57
CA ALA A 21 3.43 3.72 -14.22
C ALA A 21 3.07 4.82 -13.23
N ASP A 22 2.05 4.61 -12.42
CA ASP A 22 1.62 5.53 -11.38
C ASP A 22 2.12 5.08 -10.00
N THR A 23 2.29 6.03 -9.07
CA THR A 23 2.63 5.72 -7.67
C THR A 23 1.61 6.33 -6.73
N LEU A 24 0.94 5.49 -5.93
CA LEU A 24 0.15 5.94 -4.80
C LEU A 24 1.05 6.03 -3.56
N VAL A 25 1.16 7.22 -2.98
CA VAL A 25 2.06 7.54 -1.88
C VAL A 25 1.26 7.73 -0.59
N TYR A 26 1.64 6.99 0.44
CA TYR A 26 1.11 7.13 1.79
C TYR A 26 2.11 7.82 2.71
N HIS A 27 1.67 8.89 3.36
CA HIS A 27 2.43 9.60 4.39
C HIS A 27 1.76 9.44 5.75
N VAL A 28 2.51 9.64 6.83
CA VAL A 28 1.88 9.84 8.15
C VAL A 28 1.25 11.23 8.16
N LEU A 29 -0.08 11.29 8.25
CA LEU A 29 -0.81 12.55 8.27
C LEU A 29 -0.72 13.22 9.65
N ALA A 30 -1.01 14.52 9.69
CA ALA A 30 -1.05 15.27 10.94
C ALA A 30 -2.02 14.62 11.93
N GLY A 31 -1.51 14.21 13.10
CA GLY A 31 -2.30 13.50 14.12
C GLY A 31 -2.41 11.99 13.92
N GLY A 32 -1.96 11.44 12.79
CA GLY A 32 -2.03 10.02 12.46
C GLY A 32 -0.87 9.17 12.99
N ALA A 33 0.05 9.74 13.78
CA ALA A 33 1.25 9.03 14.23
C ALA A 33 0.94 7.73 15.00
N ASN A 34 -0.13 7.73 15.79
CA ASN A 34 -0.58 6.57 16.58
C ASN A 34 -1.71 5.78 15.90
N ASP A 35 -2.00 6.06 14.63
CA ASP A 35 -3.02 5.38 13.85
C ASP A 35 -2.42 4.29 12.96
N GLY A 36 -3.16 3.19 12.79
CA GLY A 36 -2.73 1.99 12.05
C GLY A 36 -2.40 2.22 10.59
N THR A 37 -3.02 3.19 9.92
CA THR A 37 -2.72 3.56 8.53
C THR A 37 -1.89 4.83 8.43
N GLY A 38 -1.40 5.37 9.56
CA GLY A 38 -0.79 6.69 9.60
C GLY A 38 -1.80 7.83 9.47
N GLY A 39 -3.09 7.56 9.71
CA GLY A 39 -4.19 8.51 9.55
C GLY A 39 -4.79 8.56 8.16
N ASN A 40 -4.35 7.71 7.22
CA ASN A 40 -4.90 7.65 5.87
C ASN A 40 -6.22 6.86 5.83
N GLY A 41 -7.06 7.16 4.86
CA GLY A 41 -8.24 6.36 4.57
C GLY A 41 -7.89 5.00 3.95
N SER A 42 -8.90 4.13 3.86
CA SER A 42 -8.81 2.89 3.09
C SER A 42 -9.19 3.18 1.64
N ASP A 43 -8.20 3.21 0.76
CA ASP A 43 -8.38 3.59 -0.65
C ASP A 43 -8.82 2.41 -1.52
N VAL A 44 -9.37 2.72 -2.69
CA VAL A 44 -9.69 1.77 -3.75
C VAL A 44 -9.01 2.22 -5.05
N TRP A 45 -8.10 1.40 -5.57
CA TRP A 45 -7.45 1.66 -6.85
C TRP A 45 -8.11 0.82 -7.95
N LYS A 46 -8.80 1.48 -8.88
CA LYS A 46 -9.65 0.83 -9.88
C LYS A 46 -8.92 0.24 -11.08
N ASN A 47 -7.75 0.77 -11.40
CA ASN A 47 -6.99 0.40 -12.59
C ASN A 47 -5.52 0.15 -12.28
N PHE A 48 -5.21 -0.34 -11.07
CA PHE A 48 -3.85 -0.74 -10.72
C PHE A 48 -3.35 -1.81 -11.69
N SER A 49 -2.14 -1.63 -12.20
CA SER A 49 -1.60 -2.44 -13.29
C SER A 49 -0.21 -2.95 -13.00
N LEU A 50 -0.14 -4.26 -12.77
CA LEU A 50 1.12 -5.00 -12.67
C LEU A 50 1.97 -4.82 -13.94
N ALA A 51 1.32 -4.80 -15.11
CA ALA A 51 2.02 -4.70 -16.39
C ALA A 51 2.59 -3.30 -16.67
N GLN A 52 1.91 -2.24 -16.21
CA GLN A 52 2.42 -0.87 -16.33
C GLN A 52 3.51 -0.55 -15.30
N GLY A 53 3.60 -1.34 -14.23
CA GLY A 53 4.58 -1.12 -13.16
C GLY A 53 4.08 -0.15 -12.10
N ASP A 54 2.77 -0.09 -11.85
CA ASP A 54 2.21 0.76 -10.80
C ASP A 54 2.77 0.39 -9.44
N GLN A 55 2.93 1.39 -8.57
CA GLN A 55 3.58 1.21 -7.28
C GLN A 55 2.75 1.78 -6.14
N ILE A 56 2.89 1.16 -4.98
CA ILE A 56 2.36 1.62 -3.70
C ILE A 56 3.56 1.96 -2.83
N ASN A 57 3.70 3.24 -2.49
CA ASN A 57 4.77 3.73 -1.62
C ASN A 57 4.26 3.86 -0.19
N ILE A 58 4.84 3.07 0.70
CA ILE A 58 4.53 3.00 2.13
C ILE A 58 5.72 3.39 3.01
N HIS A 59 6.83 3.87 2.42
CA HIS A 59 8.09 4.13 3.13
C HIS A 59 7.89 4.91 4.43
N ASP A 60 7.13 6.01 4.34
CA ASP A 60 6.89 6.90 5.48
C ASP A 60 6.01 6.27 6.57
N LEU A 61 5.25 5.22 6.25
CA LEU A 61 4.41 4.54 7.23
C LEU A 61 5.19 3.57 8.11
N LEU A 62 6.30 3.01 7.63
CA LEU A 62 7.01 1.94 8.33
C LEU A 62 7.78 2.46 9.55
N VAL A 63 7.61 1.77 10.67
CA VAL A 63 8.29 2.07 11.95
C VAL A 63 9.29 0.97 12.24
N GLY A 64 10.56 1.34 12.34
CA GLY A 64 11.64 0.40 12.70
C GLY A 64 12.02 -0.61 11.61
N TRP A 65 11.49 -0.47 10.38
CA TRP A 65 11.90 -1.32 9.27
C TRP A 65 13.38 -1.10 8.94
N ASN A 66 14.09 -2.21 8.72
CA ASN A 66 15.55 -2.20 8.58
C ASN A 66 16.02 -2.11 7.11
N GLY A 67 15.11 -1.86 6.16
CA GLY A 67 15.42 -1.81 4.74
C GLY A 67 15.52 -3.16 4.05
N GLN A 68 15.34 -4.28 4.75
CA GLN A 68 15.43 -5.61 4.15
C GLN A 68 14.08 -6.02 3.56
N THR A 69 14.01 -6.13 2.24
CA THR A 69 12.79 -6.56 1.53
C THR A 69 12.23 -7.89 2.04
N SER A 70 13.10 -8.82 2.48
CA SER A 70 12.69 -10.12 3.04
C SER A 70 11.88 -10.01 4.34
N THR A 71 11.90 -8.85 5.01
CA THR A 71 11.13 -8.62 6.25
C THR A 71 9.82 -7.88 6.00
N LEU A 72 9.50 -7.47 4.76
CA LEU A 72 8.26 -6.76 4.44
C LEU A 72 7.00 -7.60 4.70
N GLY A 73 7.10 -8.93 4.68
CA GLY A 73 6.01 -9.83 5.08
C GLY A 73 5.56 -9.68 6.53
N ASN A 74 6.36 -9.02 7.38
CA ASN A 74 5.93 -8.67 8.74
C ASN A 74 5.03 -7.43 8.75
N TYR A 75 5.18 -6.54 7.77
CA TYR A 75 4.52 -5.23 7.72
C TYR A 75 3.31 -5.21 6.79
N LEU A 76 3.28 -6.06 5.76
CA LEU A 76 2.18 -6.13 4.80
C LEU A 76 1.51 -7.50 4.83
N SER A 77 0.18 -7.47 4.78
CA SER A 77 -0.64 -8.65 4.52
C SER A 77 -1.46 -8.42 3.26
N VAL A 78 -1.54 -9.44 2.41
CA VAL A 78 -2.25 -9.38 1.12
C VAL A 78 -3.24 -10.52 1.06
N ALA A 79 -4.51 -10.20 0.81
CA ALA A 79 -5.59 -11.19 0.74
C ALA A 79 -6.45 -10.97 -0.50
N THR A 80 -6.85 -12.07 -1.16
CA THR A 80 -7.88 -12.04 -2.19
C THR A 80 -9.26 -12.01 -1.54
N VAL A 81 -10.08 -11.01 -1.86
CA VAL A 81 -11.47 -10.89 -1.40
C VAL A 81 -12.38 -10.70 -2.61
N GLY A 82 -13.12 -11.75 -2.97
CA GLY A 82 -13.87 -11.77 -4.22
C GLY A 82 -12.91 -11.68 -5.42
N ASN A 83 -13.10 -10.66 -6.26
CA ASN A 83 -12.23 -10.39 -7.42
C ASN A 83 -11.11 -9.39 -7.12
N ASN A 84 -10.97 -8.95 -5.87
CA ASN A 84 -10.06 -7.87 -5.51
C ASN A 84 -8.87 -8.40 -4.70
N THR A 85 -7.78 -7.65 -4.73
CA THR A 85 -6.67 -7.81 -3.79
C THR A 85 -6.77 -6.72 -2.72
N VAL A 86 -6.79 -7.10 -1.45
CA VAL A 86 -6.78 -6.19 -0.31
C VAL A 86 -5.39 -6.23 0.31
N ILE A 87 -4.77 -5.05 0.45
CA ILE A 87 -3.48 -4.86 1.08
C ILE A 87 -3.70 -4.16 2.42
N SER A 88 -3.24 -4.80 3.48
CA SER A 88 -3.28 -4.28 4.85
C SER A 88 -1.86 -4.04 5.36
N ILE A 89 -1.71 -3.02 6.19
CA ILE A 89 -0.44 -2.64 6.81
C ILE A 89 -0.48 -2.84 8.32
N ASP A 90 0.62 -3.37 8.85
CA ASP A 90 1.03 -3.31 10.24
C ASP A 90 2.33 -2.48 10.31
N ARG A 91 2.25 -1.28 10.88
CA ARG A 91 3.30 -0.28 10.74
C ARG A 91 4.59 -0.62 11.50
N ASP A 92 4.51 -1.43 12.55
CA ASP A 92 5.70 -1.85 13.32
C ASP A 92 6.15 -3.28 13.01
N GLY A 93 5.34 -4.03 12.26
CA GLY A 93 5.67 -5.39 11.82
C GLY A 93 5.69 -6.42 12.96
N THR A 94 5.06 -6.10 14.09
CA THR A 94 5.01 -6.95 15.28
C THR A 94 3.59 -6.97 15.85
N ALA A 95 3.31 -7.80 16.85
CA ALA A 95 2.04 -7.74 17.58
C ALA A 95 1.98 -6.54 18.56
N GLY A 96 2.59 -5.41 18.17
CA GLY A 96 2.96 -4.29 19.02
C GLY A 96 1.88 -3.21 19.12
N ALA A 97 2.29 -1.97 18.92
CA ALA A 97 1.44 -0.80 19.07
C ALA A 97 0.46 -0.65 17.90
N PHE A 98 0.84 -1.15 16.73
CA PHE A 98 0.00 -1.18 15.55
C PHE A 98 -0.51 -2.59 15.28
N HIS A 99 -1.66 -2.66 14.62
CA HIS A 99 -2.27 -3.92 14.19
C HIS A 99 -2.61 -3.81 12.71
N SER A 100 -2.58 -4.96 12.03
CA SER A 100 -2.90 -5.04 10.61
C SER A 100 -4.25 -4.38 10.31
N THR A 101 -4.22 -3.34 9.48
CA THR A 101 -5.38 -2.54 9.08
C THR A 101 -5.38 -2.35 7.56
N THR A 102 -6.54 -2.42 6.93
CA THR A 102 -6.66 -2.24 5.47
C THR A 102 -6.15 -0.86 5.05
N LEU A 103 -5.26 -0.84 4.07
CA LEU A 103 -4.70 0.38 3.49
C LEU A 103 -5.30 0.65 2.11
N VAL A 104 -5.26 -0.34 1.21
CA VAL A 104 -5.75 -0.19 -0.17
C VAL A 104 -6.37 -1.47 -0.70
N THR A 105 -7.46 -1.32 -1.45
CA THR A 105 -8.06 -2.39 -2.25
C THR A 105 -7.76 -2.17 -3.72
N LEU A 106 -7.13 -3.14 -4.37
CA LEU A 106 -6.89 -3.17 -5.82
C LEU A 106 -8.09 -3.87 -6.48
N GLU A 107 -8.92 -3.09 -7.17
CA GLU A 107 -10.16 -3.58 -7.77
C GLU A 107 -9.85 -4.46 -8.99
N ASN A 108 -10.45 -5.66 -9.06
CA ASN A 108 -10.27 -6.62 -10.16
C ASN A 108 -8.80 -7.05 -10.42
N VAL A 109 -7.91 -6.84 -9.46
CA VAL A 109 -6.51 -7.32 -9.50
C VAL A 109 -6.38 -8.55 -8.63
N HIS A 110 -5.71 -9.58 -9.15
CA HIS A 110 -5.36 -10.79 -8.40
C HIS A 110 -3.85 -10.87 -8.33
N THR A 111 -3.30 -10.67 -7.13
CA THR A 111 -1.86 -10.78 -6.90
C THR A 111 -1.58 -11.21 -5.46
N THR A 112 -0.32 -11.52 -5.19
CA THR A 112 0.19 -11.91 -3.88
C THR A 112 1.24 -10.91 -3.39
N LEU A 113 1.55 -10.95 -2.10
CA LEU A 113 2.64 -10.12 -1.56
C LEU A 113 3.98 -10.42 -2.26
N ASP A 114 4.27 -11.69 -2.52
CA ASP A 114 5.51 -12.11 -3.19
C ASP A 114 5.61 -11.52 -4.60
N GLU A 115 4.53 -11.54 -5.38
CA GLU A 115 4.50 -10.95 -6.72
C GLU A 115 4.66 -9.42 -6.67
N LEU A 116 3.98 -8.75 -5.73
CA LEU A 116 4.10 -7.31 -5.55
C LEU A 116 5.55 -6.92 -5.21
N ILE A 117 6.20 -7.67 -4.32
CA ILE A 117 7.59 -7.43 -3.93
C ILE A 117 8.55 -7.72 -5.08
N GLN A 118 8.45 -8.90 -5.70
CA GLN A 118 9.40 -9.35 -6.74
C GLN A 118 9.36 -8.47 -7.98
N ASN A 119 8.20 -7.89 -8.30
CA ASN A 119 8.02 -7.00 -9.44
C ASN A 119 8.11 -5.51 -9.09
N ASN A 120 8.61 -5.16 -7.90
CA ASN A 120 8.82 -3.78 -7.43
C ASN A 120 7.54 -2.93 -7.39
N HIS A 121 6.39 -3.51 -7.08
CA HIS A 121 5.13 -2.78 -6.87
C HIS A 121 5.01 -2.16 -5.47
N ILE A 122 5.92 -2.48 -4.54
CA ILE A 122 6.01 -1.87 -3.22
C ILE A 122 7.28 -1.04 -3.13
N VAL A 123 7.13 0.23 -2.73
CA VAL A 123 8.24 1.10 -2.33
C VAL A 123 8.15 1.25 -0.82
N ALA A 124 9.20 0.82 -0.12
CA ALA A 124 9.28 0.76 1.33
C ALA A 124 10.58 1.40 1.82
#